data_AF-A0A9X6X797-F1
#
_entry.id   AF-A0A9X6X797-F1
#
_cell.length_a   1.000
_cell.length_b   1.000
_cell.length_c   1.000
_cell.angle_alpha   90.00
_cell.angle_beta   90.00
_cell.angle_gamma   90.00
#
_symmetry.space_group_name_H-M   'P 1'
#
loop_
_entity.id
_entity.type
_entity.pdbx_description
1 polymer ?
#
loop_
_entity_poly.entity_id
_entity_poly.type
_entity_poly.pdbx_seq_one_letter_code
_entity_poly.pdbx_strand_id
1 'polypeptide(L)'
;MRSVLNMEVTINLPDDVYSDLENLVGYYRHNNLLNNEEDTTSIEEVISGAIAMFLAWLPLRKERILSTKTMIIENRIQSIFEQQGKTQKDVTELTGISKSAISNIWNGGVPTLENFLRIWISLGKPPIELMLEIKPDLSE
;
A
#
# COMPACT_ATOMS: atom_id res chain seq x y z
N MET A 1 33.44 3.19 3.49
CA MET A 1 33.45 2.90 2.04
C MET A 1 32.15 2.18 1.70
N ARG A 2 31.28 2.77 0.87
CA ARG A 2 30.13 2.04 0.29
C ARG A 2 30.65 1.22 -0.89
N SER A 3 30.36 -0.08 -0.94
CA SER A 3 30.66 -0.89 -2.13
C SER A 3 29.71 -0.49 -3.25
N VAL A 4 30.24 -0.13 -4.41
CA VAL A 4 29.44 0.06 -5.62
C VAL A 4 29.23 -1.33 -6.23
N LEU A 5 27.96 -1.73 -6.38
CA LEU A 5 27.59 -2.92 -7.14
C LEU A 5 27.35 -2.47 -8.59
N ASN A 6 28.17 -2.95 -9.51
CA ASN A 6 27.97 -2.70 -10.95
C ASN A 6 27.03 -3.76 -11.50
N MET A 7 25.91 -3.32 -12.09
CA MET A 7 24.93 -4.17 -12.78
C MET A 7 24.73 -3.62 -14.18
N GLU A 8 24.82 -4.49 -15.18
CA GLU A 8 24.54 -4.13 -16.58
C GLU A 8 23.08 -4.45 -16.91
N VAL A 9 22.37 -3.49 -17.49
CA VAL A 9 20.97 -3.64 -17.89
C VAL A 9 20.82 -3.18 -19.35
N THR A 10 20.42 -4.09 -20.23
CA THR A 10 20.05 -3.75 -21.61
C THR A 10 18.55 -3.45 -21.68
N ILE A 11 18.21 -2.26 -22.19
CA ILE A 11 16.83 -1.82 -22.37
C ILE A 11 16.61 -1.60 -23.87
N ASN A 12 15.59 -2.25 -24.43
CA ASN A 12 15.15 -1.99 -25.79
C ASN A 12 14.11 -0.86 -25.76
N LEU A 13 14.44 0.26 -26.39
CA LEU A 13 13.55 1.41 -26.51
C LEU A 13 13.02 1.51 -27.94
N PRO A 14 11.76 1.91 -28.12
CA PRO A 14 11.29 2.38 -29.42
C PRO A 14 12.17 3.53 -29.95
N ASP A 15 12.38 3.58 -31.27
CA ASP A 15 13.29 4.54 -31.91
C ASP A 15 12.91 6.01 -31.62
N ASP A 16 11.61 6.30 -31.53
CA ASP A 16 11.07 7.61 -31.17
C ASP A 16 11.44 8.00 -29.75
N VAL A 17 11.26 7.08 -28.79
CA VAL A 17 11.62 7.29 -27.38
C VAL A 17 13.12 7.48 -27.22
N TYR A 18 13.94 6.72 -27.95
CA TYR A 18 15.39 6.90 -27.93
C TYR A 18 15.80 8.27 -28.48
N SER A 19 15.19 8.68 -29.60
CA SER A 19 15.44 9.99 -30.21
C SER A 19 15.05 11.14 -29.27
N ASP A 20 13.93 11.01 -28.57
CA ASP A 20 13.49 12.00 -27.58
C ASP A 20 14.48 12.12 -26.40
N LEU A 21 15.05 10.99 -25.94
CA LEU A 21 16.08 11.00 -24.91
C LEU A 21 17.38 11.66 -25.39
N GLU A 22 17.82 11.38 -26.62
CA GLU A 22 18.98 12.04 -27.22
C GLU A 22 18.77 13.56 -27.33
N ASN A 23 17.59 13.99 -27.77
CA ASN A 23 17.23 15.40 -27.85
C ASN A 23 17.23 16.08 -26.48
N LEU A 24 16.68 15.41 -25.46
CA LEU A 24 16.64 15.92 -24.09
C LEU A 24 18.06 16.10 -23.52
N VAL A 25 18.92 15.08 -23.66
CA VAL A 25 20.32 15.16 -23.24
C VAL A 25 21.06 16.26 -24.00
N GLY A 26 20.84 16.36 -25.31
CA GLY A 26 21.41 17.41 -26.15
C GLY A 26 20.99 18.80 -25.70
N TYR A 27 19.71 18.99 -25.35
CA TYR A 27 19.19 20.24 -24.82
C TYR A 27 19.88 20.63 -23.50
N TYR A 28 20.00 19.71 -22.54
CA TYR A 28 20.64 20.01 -21.25
C TYR A 28 22.11 20.38 -21.40
N ARG A 29 22.86 19.60 -22.19
CA ARG A 29 24.27 19.90 -22.49
C ARG A 29 24.41 21.28 -23.12
N HIS A 30 23.57 21.58 -24.11
CA HIS A 30 23.61 22.86 -24.81
C HIS A 30 23.27 24.03 -23.87
N ASN A 31 22.24 23.89 -23.04
CA ASN A 31 21.83 24.90 -22.07
C ASN A 31 22.90 25.13 -21.00
N ASN A 32 23.57 24.07 -20.53
CA ASN A 32 24.62 24.18 -19.52
C ASN A 32 25.90 24.79 -20.09
N LEU A 33 26.26 24.49 -21.34
CA LEU A 33 27.33 25.17 -22.07
C LEU A 33 27.10 26.69 -22.19
N LEU A 34 25.86 27.11 -22.47
CA LEU A 34 25.50 28.54 -22.51
C LEU A 34 25.69 29.24 -21.16
N ASN A 35 25.65 28.48 -20.05
CA ASN A 35 25.85 28.97 -18.70
C ASN A 35 27.30 28.78 -18.18
N ASN A 36 28.25 28.36 -19.04
CA ASN A 36 29.63 28.01 -18.69
C ASN A 36 29.75 26.88 -17.65
N GLU A 37 28.78 25.98 -17.61
CA GLU A 37 28.83 24.76 -16.81
C GLU A 37 29.36 23.61 -17.69
N GLU A 38 30.41 22.92 -17.24
CA GLU A 38 30.83 21.67 -17.89
C GLU A 38 29.78 20.61 -17.63
N ASP A 39 29.15 20.10 -18.70
CA ASP A 39 28.08 19.11 -18.61
C ASP A 39 28.40 17.87 -19.44
N THR A 40 28.57 16.75 -18.74
CA THR A 40 28.80 15.42 -19.32
C THR A 40 27.54 14.54 -19.29
N THR A 41 26.36 15.10 -18.97
CA THR A 41 25.10 14.35 -18.79
C THR A 41 24.90 13.35 -19.91
N SER A 42 24.82 12.08 -19.58
CA SER A 42 24.61 10.97 -20.50
C SER A 42 23.17 10.44 -20.43
N ILE A 43 22.75 9.67 -21.44
CA ILE A 43 21.47 8.96 -21.40
C ILE A 43 21.41 8.04 -20.17
N GLU A 44 22.53 7.39 -19.82
CA GLU A 44 22.63 6.54 -18.64
C GLU A 44 22.35 7.29 -17.33
N GLU A 45 22.88 8.50 -17.19
CA GLU A 45 22.62 9.35 -16.01
C GLU A 45 21.17 9.79 -15.93
N VAL A 46 20.56 10.13 -17.07
CA VAL A 46 19.13 10.46 -17.14
C VAL A 46 18.26 9.27 -16.73
N ILE A 47 18.53 8.08 -17.27
CA ILE A 47 17.80 6.85 -16.94
C ILE A 47 17.99 6.50 -15.46
N SER A 48 19.22 6.54 -14.96
CA SER A 48 19.55 6.24 -13.57
C SER A 48 18.87 7.22 -12.60
N GLY A 49 18.88 8.51 -12.94
CA GLY A 49 18.19 9.55 -12.18
C GLY A 49 16.67 9.34 -12.16
N ALA A 50 16.06 9.00 -13.28
CA ALA A 50 14.63 8.70 -13.37
C ALA A 50 14.25 7.48 -12.51
N ILE A 51 15.05 6.41 -12.55
CA ILE A 51 14.86 5.21 -11.72
C ILE A 51 14.99 5.58 -10.24
N ALA A 52 16.02 6.32 -9.84
CA ALA A 52 16.22 6.74 -8.46
C ALA A 52 15.04 7.59 -7.95
N MET A 53 14.55 8.51 -8.78
CA MET A 53 13.40 9.35 -8.47
C MET A 53 12.11 8.53 -8.31
N PHE A 54 11.86 7.59 -9.23
CA PHE A 54 10.74 6.66 -9.12
C PHE A 54 10.79 5.83 -7.84
N LEU A 55 11.96 5.28 -7.51
CA LEU A 55 12.17 4.49 -6.28
C LEU A 55 11.98 5.34 -5.02
N ALA A 56 12.37 6.61 -5.03
CA ALA A 56 12.15 7.53 -3.92
C ALA A 56 10.66 7.88 -3.74
N TRP A 57 9.86 7.88 -4.81
CA TRP A 57 8.42 8.10 -4.76
C TRP A 57 7.62 6.88 -4.38
N LEU A 58 8.16 5.67 -4.53
CA LEU A 58 7.51 4.49 -3.97
C LEU A 58 7.37 4.75 -2.46
N PRO A 59 6.15 4.72 -1.91
CA PRO A 59 5.99 4.82 -0.47
C PRO A 59 6.87 3.73 0.12
N LEU A 60 7.84 4.11 0.96
CA LEU A 60 8.64 3.17 1.75
C LEU A 60 7.67 2.06 2.12
N ARG A 61 7.91 0.83 1.64
CA ARG A 61 7.14 -0.32 2.13
C ARG A 61 7.37 -0.27 3.62
N LYS A 62 6.43 0.34 4.36
CA LYS A 62 6.47 0.36 5.81
C LYS A 62 6.42 -1.11 6.11
N GLU A 63 7.57 -1.68 6.47
CA GLU A 63 7.58 -2.94 7.18
C GLU A 63 6.55 -2.73 8.27
N ARG A 64 5.46 -3.50 8.20
CA ARG A 64 4.46 -3.43 9.24
C ARG A 64 5.23 -3.78 10.51
N ILE A 65 5.29 -2.83 11.43
CA ILE A 65 5.91 -2.98 12.76
C ILE A 65 5.35 -4.24 13.46
N LEU A 66 4.16 -4.70 13.04
CA LEU A 66 3.54 -5.96 13.41
C LEU A 66 3.56 -6.93 12.21
N SER A 67 4.46 -7.91 12.23
CA SER A 67 4.36 -9.11 11.41
C SER A 67 3.17 -9.95 11.89
N THR A 68 2.03 -9.88 11.21
CA THR A 68 0.86 -10.74 11.48
C THR A 68 1.06 -12.18 11.00
N LYS A 69 2.26 -12.55 10.50
CA LYS A 69 2.55 -13.93 10.03
C LYS A 69 2.44 -14.99 11.12
N THR A 70 2.34 -14.61 12.39
CA THR A 70 2.23 -15.54 13.52
C THR A 70 0.89 -15.43 14.25
N MET A 71 -0.03 -14.56 13.80
CA MET A 71 -1.28 -14.27 14.51
C MET A 71 -2.45 -14.13 13.54
N ILE A 72 -3.46 -14.97 13.73
CA ILE A 72 -4.76 -14.90 13.05
C ILE A 72 -5.70 -14.05 13.92
N ILE A 73 -6.27 -13.00 13.33
CA ILE A 73 -7.33 -12.21 13.96
C ILE A 73 -8.66 -12.77 13.46
N GLU A 74 -9.41 -13.43 14.35
CA GLU A 74 -10.78 -13.84 14.08
C GLU A 74 -11.75 -12.78 14.61
N ASN A 75 -12.74 -12.40 13.81
CA ASN A 75 -13.80 -11.50 14.26
C ASN A 75 -15.03 -12.31 14.69
N ARG A 76 -15.67 -11.88 15.78
CA ARG A 76 -16.90 -12.48 16.35
C ARG A 76 -18.11 -11.56 16.20
N ILE A 77 -18.06 -10.62 15.26
CA ILE A 77 -19.06 -9.54 15.15
C ILE A 77 -20.44 -10.10 14.79
N GLN A 78 -20.49 -11.07 13.88
CA GLN A 78 -21.73 -11.75 13.49
C GLN A 78 -22.47 -12.32 14.71
N SER A 79 -21.78 -13.13 15.51
CA SER A 79 -22.41 -13.87 16.61
C SER A 79 -22.94 -12.93 17.69
N ILE A 80 -22.28 -11.80 17.92
CA ILE A 80 -22.74 -10.77 18.86
C ILE A 80 -24.06 -10.15 18.39
N PHE A 81 -24.18 -9.83 17.10
CA PHE A 81 -25.42 -9.30 16.55
C PHE A 81 -26.55 -10.33 16.53
N GLU A 82 -26.24 -11.59 16.22
CA GLU A 82 -27.21 -12.69 16.25
C GLU A 82 -27.75 -12.93 17.67
N GLN A 83 -26.89 -12.86 18.70
CA GLN A 83 -27.31 -12.95 20.10
C GLN A 83 -28.25 -11.80 20.52
N GLN A 84 -28.16 -10.65 19.85
CA GLN A 84 -29.06 -9.51 20.04
C GLN A 84 -30.31 -9.57 19.14
N GLY A 85 -30.50 -10.67 18.40
CA GLY A 85 -31.63 -10.85 17.48
C GLY A 85 -31.62 -9.90 16.29
N LYS A 86 -30.44 -9.40 15.87
CA LYS A 86 -30.30 -8.47 14.76
C LYS A 86 -30.02 -9.19 13.45
N THR A 87 -30.76 -8.81 12.42
CA THR A 87 -30.50 -9.25 11.04
C THR A 87 -29.41 -8.40 10.39
N GLN A 88 -28.83 -8.89 9.29
CA GLN A 88 -27.85 -8.11 8.51
C GLN A 88 -28.40 -6.74 8.05
N LYS A 89 -29.70 -6.67 7.76
CA LYS A 89 -30.38 -5.43 7.40
C LYS A 89 -30.37 -4.44 8.57
N ASP A 90 -30.75 -4.90 9.77
CA ASP A 90 -30.76 -4.06 10.97
C ASP A 90 -29.38 -3.48 11.27
N VAL A 91 -28.33 -4.28 11.06
CA VAL A 91 -26.95 -3.83 11.31
C VAL A 91 -26.47 -2.82 10.27
N THR A 92 -26.86 -3.00 9.01
CA THR A 92 -26.59 -2.01 7.95
C THR A 92 -27.24 -0.66 8.31
N GLU A 93 -28.49 -0.68 8.75
CA GLU A 93 -29.23 0.53 9.17
C GLU A 93 -28.63 1.18 10.42
N LEU A 94 -28.25 0.37 11.42
CA LEU A 94 -27.69 0.83 12.70
C LEU A 94 -26.31 1.47 12.53
N THR A 95 -25.46 0.87 11.69
CA THR A 95 -24.04 1.26 11.56
C THR A 95 -23.78 2.21 10.38
N GLY A 96 -24.72 2.30 9.43
CA GLY A 96 -24.54 2.99 8.16
C GLY A 96 -23.49 2.35 7.25
N ILE A 97 -23.09 1.10 7.51
CA ILE A 97 -22.12 0.36 6.71
C ILE A 97 -22.87 -0.37 5.59
N SER A 98 -22.29 -0.39 4.39
CA SER A 98 -22.91 -1.06 3.24
C SER A 98 -23.12 -2.56 3.48
N LYS A 99 -24.18 -3.11 2.89
CA LYS A 99 -24.51 -4.54 2.98
C LYS A 99 -23.35 -5.44 2.53
N SER A 100 -22.61 -5.04 1.49
CA SER A 100 -21.44 -5.79 1.00
C SER A 100 -20.31 -5.83 2.03
N ALA A 101 -20.00 -4.69 2.65
CA ALA A 101 -18.97 -4.61 3.68
C ALA A 101 -19.38 -5.41 4.94
N ILE A 102 -20.63 -5.31 5.36
CA ILE A 102 -21.19 -6.13 6.43
C ILE A 102 -21.08 -7.63 6.10
N SER A 103 -21.43 -8.05 4.88
CA SER A 103 -21.32 -9.45 4.47
C SER A 103 -19.88 -9.97 4.54
N ASN A 104 -18.90 -9.15 4.11
CA ASN A 104 -17.49 -9.52 4.21
C ASN A 104 -17.05 -9.71 5.67
N ILE A 105 -17.49 -8.83 6.56
CA ILE A 105 -17.17 -8.91 8.00
C ILE A 105 -17.77 -10.17 8.62
N TRP A 106 -19.04 -10.46 8.32
CA TRP A 106 -19.73 -11.68 8.75
C TRP A 106 -18.96 -12.95 8.35
N ASN A 107 -18.43 -12.99 7.13
CA ASN A 107 -17.69 -14.12 6.60
C ASN A 107 -16.22 -14.17 7.08
N GLY A 108 -15.90 -13.60 8.23
CA GLY A 108 -14.56 -13.64 8.83
C GLY A 108 -13.64 -12.47 8.45
N GLY A 109 -14.05 -11.56 7.57
CA GLY A 109 -13.26 -10.39 7.19
C GLY A 109 -13.01 -9.44 8.37
N VAL A 110 -11.76 -9.03 8.59
CA VAL A 110 -11.45 -8.01 9.60
C VAL A 110 -11.95 -6.64 9.10
N PRO A 111 -12.81 -5.94 9.86
CA PRO A 111 -13.30 -4.62 9.46
C PRO A 111 -12.16 -3.60 9.39
N THR A 112 -12.33 -2.57 8.55
CA THR A 112 -11.50 -1.36 8.67
C THR A 112 -11.70 -0.71 10.03
N LEU A 113 -10.75 0.11 10.49
CA LEU A 113 -10.88 0.81 11.78
C LEU A 113 -12.17 1.63 11.87
N GLU A 114 -12.54 2.33 10.80
CA GLU A 114 -13.78 3.10 10.74
C GLU A 114 -15.02 2.20 10.92
N ASN A 115 -15.10 1.11 10.17
CA ASN A 115 -16.21 0.16 10.26
C ASN A 115 -16.25 -0.49 11.65
N PHE A 116 -15.09 -0.83 12.21
CA PHE A 116 -14.98 -1.36 13.57
C PHE A 116 -15.54 -0.38 14.59
N LEU A 117 -15.15 0.90 14.54
CA LEU A 117 -15.64 1.91 15.49
C LEU A 117 -17.15 2.13 15.37
N ARG A 118 -17.70 2.19 14.16
CA ARG A 118 -19.15 2.29 13.94
C ARG A 118 -19.89 1.11 14.56
N ILE A 119 -19.41 -0.11 14.33
CA ILE A 119 -19.97 -1.34 14.91
C ILE A 119 -19.85 -1.34 16.44
N TRP A 120 -18.66 -1.04 16.96
CA TRP A 120 -18.36 -1.03 18.39
C TRP A 120 -19.24 -0.03 19.16
N ILE A 121 -19.40 1.19 18.63
CA ILE A 121 -20.29 2.20 19.20
C ILE A 121 -21.74 1.73 19.17
N SER A 122 -22.17 1.15 18.04
CA SER A 122 -23.54 0.65 17.85
C SER A 122 -23.90 -0.50 18.80
N LEU A 123 -22.90 -1.29 19.21
CA LEU A 123 -23.03 -2.37 20.18
C LEU A 123 -22.94 -1.90 21.64
N GLY A 124 -22.80 -0.59 21.89
CA GLY A 124 -22.68 -0.06 23.25
C GLY A 124 -21.26 -0.15 23.83
N LYS A 125 -20.24 -0.24 22.98
CA LYS A 125 -18.82 -0.25 23.34
C LYS A 125 -18.40 -1.44 24.22
N PRO A 126 -18.67 -2.70 23.81
CA PRO A 126 -18.21 -3.88 24.56
C PRO A 126 -16.67 -3.95 24.60
N PRO A 127 -16.07 -4.70 25.55
CA PRO A 127 -14.64 -5.03 25.50
C PRO A 127 -14.21 -5.54 24.11
N ILE A 128 -13.06 -5.09 23.62
CA ILE A 128 -12.59 -5.39 22.26
C ILE A 128 -12.33 -6.89 22.09
N GLU A 129 -11.90 -7.56 23.17
CA GLU A 129 -11.59 -8.98 23.24
C GLU A 129 -12.83 -9.87 23.01
N LEU A 130 -14.04 -9.33 23.21
CA LEU A 130 -15.27 -10.04 22.84
C LEU A 130 -15.51 -10.00 21.32
N MET A 131 -15.03 -8.94 20.66
CA MET A 131 -15.25 -8.65 19.26
C MET A 131 -14.18 -9.29 18.36
N LEU A 132 -12.94 -9.32 18.83
CA LEU A 132 -11.76 -9.79 18.11
C LEU A 132 -10.98 -10.76 18.98
N GLU A 133 -10.71 -11.94 18.45
CA GLU A 133 -9.88 -12.96 19.09
C GLU A 133 -8.56 -13.08 18.32
N ILE A 134 -7.44 -13.04 19.04
CA ILE A 134 -6.11 -13.21 18.47
C ILE A 134 -5.65 -14.63 18.79
N LYS A 135 -5.44 -15.44 17.76
CA LYS A 135 -4.94 -16.81 17.88
C LYS A 135 -3.57 -16.92 17.24
N PRO A 136 -2.68 -17.78 17.77
CA PRO A 136 -1.46 -18.13 17.07
C PRO A 136 -1.81 -18.83 15.75
N ASP A 137 -1.08 -18.51 14.68
CA ASP A 137 -1.16 -19.28 13.44
C ASP A 137 -0.45 -20.63 13.64
N LEU A 138 -1.23 -21.71 13.71
CA LEU A 138 -0.73 -23.08 13.93
C LEU A 138 -0.54 -23.85 12.62
N SER A 139 -0.55 -23.17 11.49
CA SER A 139 -0.39 -23.77 10.16
C SER A 139 1.10 -24.11 9.91
N GLU A 140 1.52 -25.32 10.34
CA GLU A 140 2.73 -26.00 9.86
C GLU A 140 2.41 -26.93 8.67
#